data_AF-A0A918BIX7-F1
#
_entry.id   AF-A0A918BIX7-F1
#
_cell.length_a   1.000
_cell.length_b   1.000
_cell.length_c   1.000
_cell.angle_alpha   90.00
_cell.angle_beta   90.00
_cell.angle_gamma   90.00
#
_symmetry.space_group_name_H-M   'P 1'
#
loop_
_entity.id
_entity.type
_entity.pdbx_description
1 polymer ?
#
loop_
_entity_poly.entity_id
_entity_poly.type
_entity_poly.pdbx_seq_one_letter_code
_entity_poly.pdbx_strand_id
1 'polypeptide(L)'
;MAAATRQLFVNSPANRSVTIDLGASTTFVAWGSITMIDPRIQFDRDNAVVIDIPFIDGSRTNTQVSGGDHWGDSGAFSNVHDSAVVRFGRTVTFRMRTFGPDVDAMGCGIVITNP
;
A
#
# COMPACT_ATOMS: atom_id res chain seq x y z
N MET A 1 -18.91 -16.46 12.16
CA MET A 1 -18.86 -15.15 11.48
C MET A 1 -18.17 -15.35 10.14
N ALA A 2 -18.72 -14.83 9.05
CA ALA A 2 -18.11 -15.00 7.72
C ALA A 2 -16.91 -14.05 7.56
N ALA A 3 -15.81 -14.56 7.02
CA ALA A 3 -14.69 -13.73 6.58
C ALA A 3 -15.17 -12.83 5.43
N ALA A 4 -15.01 -11.52 5.56
CA ALA A 4 -15.27 -10.59 4.48
C ALA A 4 -13.94 -10.24 3.82
N THR A 5 -13.80 -10.58 2.54
CA THR A 5 -12.70 -10.12 1.71
C THR A 5 -13.12 -8.81 1.06
N ARG A 6 -12.37 -7.73 1.31
CA ARG A 6 -12.51 -6.48 0.56
C ARG A 6 -11.28 -6.26 -0.30
N GLN A 7 -11.51 -5.98 -1.58
CA GLN A 7 -10.47 -5.71 -2.57
C GLN A 7 -10.71 -4.34 -3.19
N LEU A 8 -9.64 -3.59 -3.41
CA LEU A 8 -9.71 -2.43 -4.29
C LEU A 8 -8.52 -2.39 -5.22
N PHE A 9 -8.82 -2.20 -6.50
CA PHE A 9 -7.85 -2.13 -7.59
C PHE A 9 -7.44 -0.69 -7.86
N VAL A 10 -6.14 -0.50 -7.99
CA VAL A 10 -5.56 0.79 -8.30
C VAL A 10 -4.80 0.64 -9.61
N ASN A 11 -5.14 1.46 -10.60
CA ASN A 11 -4.39 1.64 -11.84
C ASN A 11 -3.86 3.09 -11.85
N SER A 12 -2.57 3.28 -12.09
CA SER A 12 -2.02 4.64 -12.10
C SER A 12 -0.75 4.81 -12.93
N PRO A 13 -0.63 5.98 -13.57
CA PRO A 13 0.66 6.60 -13.88
C PRO A 13 1.37 7.30 -12.72
N ALA A 14 0.70 7.56 -11.59
CA ALA A 14 1.34 8.21 -10.44
C ALA A 14 0.43 8.16 -9.22
N ASN A 15 0.87 7.47 -8.17
CA ASN A 15 0.44 7.58 -6.77
C ASN A 15 -1.07 7.61 -6.50
N ARG A 16 -1.57 6.55 -5.86
CA ARG A 16 -2.99 6.42 -5.51
C ARG A 16 -3.12 5.81 -4.13
N SER A 17 -4.12 6.25 -3.39
CA SER A 17 -4.47 5.69 -2.09
C SER A 17 -5.94 5.32 -2.08
N VAL A 18 -6.26 4.31 -1.29
CA VAL A 18 -7.62 3.85 -1.05
C VAL A 18 -7.77 3.49 0.41
N THR A 19 -8.94 3.77 0.98
CA THR A 19 -9.30 3.32 2.32
C THR A 19 -10.43 2.31 2.24
N ILE A 20 -10.25 1.18 2.89
CA ILE A 20 -11.29 0.19 3.14
C ILE A 20 -11.87 0.45 4.53
N ASP A 21 -13.17 0.75 4.61
CA ASP A 21 -13.93 0.79 5.87
C ASP A 21 -14.59 -0.57 6.10
N LEU A 22 -14.27 -1.20 7.24
CA LEU A 22 -14.83 -2.48 7.67
C LEU A 22 -16.22 -2.33 8.32
N GLY A 23 -16.67 -1.10 8.57
CA GLY A 23 -17.96 -0.75 9.18
C GLY A 23 -17.97 -0.83 10.70
N ALA A 24 -17.13 -1.68 11.30
CA ALA A 24 -16.93 -1.79 12.73
C ALA A 24 -15.47 -2.13 13.04
N SER A 25 -15.02 -1.79 14.25
CA SER A 25 -13.70 -2.18 14.73
C SER A 25 -13.64 -3.70 14.92
N THR A 26 -12.69 -4.35 14.28
CA THR A 26 -12.49 -5.81 14.33
C THR A 26 -11.02 -6.16 14.16
N THR A 27 -10.66 -7.40 14.47
CA THR A 27 -9.34 -7.95 14.14
C THR A 27 -9.30 -8.31 12.66
N PHE A 28 -8.23 -7.91 11.99
CA PHE A 28 -8.02 -8.20 10.59
C PHE A 28 -6.54 -8.48 10.25
N VAL A 29 -6.35 -9.18 9.12
CA VAL A 29 -5.11 -9.26 8.37
C VAL A 29 -5.27 -8.39 7.13
N ALA A 30 -4.27 -7.56 6.81
CA ALA A 30 -4.29 -6.72 5.63
C ALA A 30 -2.93 -6.75 4.92
N TRP A 31 -2.92 -6.79 3.58
CA TRP A 31 -1.72 -6.68 2.76
C TRP A 31 -2.02 -6.11 1.37
N GLY A 32 -1.01 -5.52 0.75
CA GLY A 32 -1.05 -5.11 -0.65
C GLY A 32 -0.39 -6.16 -1.56
N SER A 33 -0.91 -6.33 -2.77
CA SER A 33 -0.25 -7.09 -3.83
C SER A 33 -0.16 -6.23 -5.09
N ILE A 34 1.03 -6.16 -5.68
CA ILE A 34 1.17 -5.69 -7.06
C ILE A 34 0.68 -6.85 -7.96
N THR A 35 -0.18 -6.52 -8.91
CA THR A 35 -0.76 -7.48 -9.87
C THR A 35 -0.04 -7.42 -11.21
N MET A 36 0.35 -6.22 -11.63
CA MET A 36 1.02 -5.98 -12.90
C MET A 36 1.99 -4.82 -12.77
N ILE A 37 3.13 -4.93 -13.45
CA ILE A 37 4.06 -3.85 -13.73
C ILE A 37 4.13 -3.73 -15.26
N ASP A 38 3.89 -2.55 -15.78
CA ASP A 38 3.96 -2.23 -17.21
C ASP A 38 5.10 -1.23 -17.45
N PRO A 39 6.30 -1.72 -17.83
CA PRO A 39 7.43 -0.85 -18.14
C PRO A 39 7.21 -0.18 -19.49
N ARG A 40 7.26 1.16 -19.52
CA ARG A 40 7.03 1.96 -20.72
C ARG A 40 8.26 2.07 -21.62
N ILE A 41 9.48 1.99 -21.05
CA ILE A 41 10.74 2.02 -21.82
C ILE A 41 11.77 1.06 -21.20
N GLN A 42 12.41 1.45 -20.09
CA GLN A 42 13.39 0.65 -19.35
C GLN A 42 12.99 0.67 -17.88
N PHE A 43 12.94 -0.50 -17.24
CA PHE A 43 12.76 -0.61 -15.80
C PHE A 43 14.15 -0.77 -15.18
N ASP A 44 14.74 0.35 -14.78
CA ASP A 44 16.12 0.43 -14.29
C ASP A 44 16.20 0.87 -12.83
N ARG A 45 17.40 1.28 -12.39
CA ARG A 45 17.67 1.64 -10.99
C ARG A 45 16.81 2.81 -10.50
N ASP A 46 16.39 3.73 -11.36
CA ASP A 46 15.61 4.91 -10.94
C ASP A 46 14.11 4.63 -10.78
N ASN A 47 13.69 3.40 -11.11
CA ASN A 47 12.32 2.98 -11.00
C ASN A 47 12.06 2.17 -9.74
N ALA A 48 10.86 2.36 -9.18
CA ALA A 48 10.36 1.51 -8.12
C ALA A 48 8.83 1.43 -8.21
N VAL A 49 8.29 0.31 -7.73
CA VAL A 49 6.84 0.15 -7.53
C VAL A 49 6.63 -0.34 -6.11
N VAL A 50 5.76 0.35 -5.38
CA VAL A 50 5.48 0.04 -3.98
C VAL A 50 3.98 0.04 -3.75
N ILE A 51 3.51 -0.95 -2.99
CA ILE A 51 2.22 -0.91 -2.31
C ILE A 51 2.45 -1.04 -0.80
N ASP A 52 1.95 -0.08 -0.04
CA ASP A 52 2.09 -0.03 1.41
C ASP A 52 0.78 0.34 2.11
N ILE A 53 0.74 0.20 3.43
CA ILE A 53 -0.39 0.49 4.31
C ILE A 53 0.02 1.66 5.20
N PRO A 54 -0.04 2.93 4.74
CA PRO A 54 0.46 4.05 5.53
C PRO A 54 -0.38 4.38 6.77
N PHE A 55 -1.68 4.01 6.78
CA PHE A 55 -2.59 4.35 7.87
C PHE A 55 -3.54 3.21 8.23
N ILE A 56 -3.83 3.11 9.53
CA ILE A 56 -4.91 2.32 10.12
C ILE A 56 -5.64 3.24 11.09
N ASP A 57 -6.95 3.43 10.92
CA ASP A 57 -7.75 4.36 11.72
C ASP A 57 -7.14 5.77 11.80
N GLY A 58 -6.60 6.24 10.67
CA GLY A 58 -5.90 7.52 10.56
C GLY A 58 -4.53 7.57 11.25
N SER A 59 -4.17 6.54 12.02
CA SER A 59 -2.87 6.43 12.68
C SER A 59 -1.82 5.86 11.73
N ARG A 60 -0.67 6.52 11.68
CA ARG A 60 0.43 6.12 10.80
C ARG A 60 1.04 4.80 11.25
N THR A 61 1.31 3.92 10.30
CA THR A 61 2.00 2.64 10.53
C THR A 61 3.53 2.80 10.53
N ASN A 62 4.24 1.70 10.78
CA ASN A 62 5.70 1.73 10.84
C ASN A 62 6.31 2.04 9.47
N THR A 63 7.47 2.68 9.48
CA THR A 63 8.29 2.88 8.28
C THR A 63 9.20 1.67 8.10
N GLN A 64 9.19 1.08 6.91
CA GLN A 64 9.95 -0.12 6.55
C GLN A 64 11.15 0.18 5.64
N VAL A 65 11.05 1.20 4.77
CA VAL A 65 12.15 1.63 3.88
C VAL A 65 12.24 3.14 3.85
N SER A 66 13.44 3.68 4.04
CA SER A 66 13.74 5.12 4.07
C SER A 66 15.15 5.41 3.56
N GLY A 67 15.43 6.67 3.20
CA GLY A 67 16.73 7.14 2.71
C GLY A 67 17.10 6.70 1.28
N GLY A 68 18.36 6.92 0.90
CA GLY A 68 18.84 6.70 -0.46
C GLY A 68 18.28 7.71 -1.46
N ASP A 69 18.42 7.42 -2.75
CA ASP A 69 18.07 8.36 -3.83
C ASP A 69 16.54 8.48 -4.05
N HIS A 70 15.77 7.50 -3.58
CA HIS A 70 14.33 7.36 -3.89
C HIS A 70 13.38 7.63 -2.73
N TRP A 71 13.87 7.63 -1.49
CA TRP A 71 13.03 7.75 -0.29
C TRP A 71 13.39 9.00 0.52
N GLY A 72 12.48 9.43 1.39
CA GLY A 72 12.71 10.59 2.22
C GLY A 72 13.59 10.29 3.43
N ASP A 73 13.84 11.34 4.21
CA ASP A 73 14.50 11.26 5.51
C ASP A 73 13.75 10.32 6.47
N SER A 74 14.41 9.90 7.54
CA SER A 74 13.77 9.11 8.59
C SER A 74 12.49 9.77 9.10
N GLY A 75 11.40 9.01 9.13
CA GLY A 75 10.07 9.52 9.51
C GLY A 75 9.32 10.28 8.42
N ALA A 76 9.88 10.54 7.23
CA ALA A 76 9.16 11.18 6.13
C ALA A 76 7.97 10.32 5.65
N PHE A 77 6.85 10.94 5.29
CA PHE A 77 5.69 10.21 4.75
C PHE A 77 5.95 9.60 3.37
N SER A 78 6.92 10.14 2.62
CA SER A 78 7.38 9.59 1.34
C SER A 78 8.10 8.25 1.48
N ASN A 79 8.40 7.79 2.68
CA ASN A 79 8.97 6.46 2.91
C ASN A 79 7.97 5.34 2.64
N VAL A 80 8.46 4.11 2.60
CA VAL A 80 7.63 2.91 2.48
C VAL A 80 7.19 2.49 3.88
N HIS A 81 5.90 2.20 4.02
CA HIS A 81 5.31 1.77 5.28
C HIS A 81 5.04 0.27 5.31
N ASP A 82 4.42 -0.23 6.38
CA ASP A 82 4.05 -1.63 6.50
C ASP A 82 3.35 -2.15 5.23
N SER A 83 3.84 -3.23 4.63
CA SER A 83 3.25 -3.87 3.43
C SER A 83 2.19 -4.92 3.77
N ALA A 84 2.26 -5.46 4.99
CA ALA A 84 1.31 -6.39 5.56
C ALA A 84 1.22 -6.20 7.07
N VAL A 85 0.02 -6.37 7.64
CA VAL A 85 -0.23 -6.16 9.08
C VAL A 85 -1.28 -7.13 9.63
N VAL A 86 -1.19 -7.41 10.93
CA VAL A 86 -2.27 -7.97 11.75
C VAL A 86 -2.60 -6.95 12.83
N ARG A 87 -3.84 -6.44 12.85
CA ARG A 87 -4.25 -5.35 13.74
C ARG A 87 -5.72 -5.46 14.14
N PHE A 88 -6.08 -4.72 15.18
CA PHE A 88 -7.45 -4.40 15.53
C PHE A 88 -7.74 -2.96 15.08
N GLY A 89 -8.83 -2.75 14.36
CA GLY A 89 -9.21 -1.42 13.85
C GLY A 89 -10.40 -1.48 12.90
N ARG A 90 -10.75 -0.35 12.29
CA ARG A 90 -11.93 -0.23 11.42
C ARG A 90 -11.59 0.13 9.98
N THR A 91 -10.62 1.00 9.76
CA THR A 91 -10.25 1.53 8.45
C THR A 91 -8.81 1.22 8.13
N VAL A 92 -8.56 0.79 6.90
CA VAL A 92 -7.22 0.46 6.40
C VAL A 92 -6.97 1.24 5.13
N THR A 93 -5.95 2.10 5.14
CA THR A 93 -5.54 2.84 3.95
C THR A 93 -4.37 2.14 3.29
N PHE A 94 -4.56 1.74 2.03
CA PHE A 94 -3.49 1.29 1.15
C PHE A 94 -3.04 2.45 0.27
N ARG A 95 -1.77 2.45 -0.11
CA ARG A 95 -1.18 3.41 -1.03
C ARG A 95 -0.26 2.68 -1.99
N MET A 96 -0.49 2.87 -3.28
CA MET A 96 0.35 2.38 -4.36
C MET A 96 1.07 3.55 -5.03
N ARG A 97 2.36 3.37 -5.31
CA ARG A 97 3.22 4.39 -5.89
C ARG A 97 4.14 3.78 -6.93
N THR A 98 4.32 4.51 -8.02
CA THR A 98 5.30 4.27 -9.08
C THR A 98 6.33 5.40 -9.04
N PHE A 99 7.59 5.06 -9.21
CA PHE A 99 8.72 6.00 -9.22
C PHE A 99 9.41 5.93 -10.58
N GLY A 100 9.78 7.10 -11.09
CA GLY A 100 10.29 7.27 -12.45
C GLY A 100 9.19 7.42 -13.50
N PRO A 101 9.50 8.03 -14.67
CA PRO A 101 8.52 8.29 -15.73
C PRO A 101 8.11 7.03 -16.52
N ASP A 102 8.88 5.95 -16.38
CA ASP A 102 8.89 4.82 -17.30
C ASP A 102 8.16 3.57 -16.78
N VAL A 103 7.30 3.71 -15.76
CA VAL A 103 6.57 2.57 -15.20
C VAL A 103 5.13 2.92 -14.81
N ASP A 104 4.20 2.10 -15.30
CA ASP A 104 2.85 1.98 -14.76
C ASP A 104 2.73 0.72 -13.91
N ALA A 105 1.80 0.73 -12.95
CA ALA A 105 1.50 -0.44 -12.16
C ALA A 105 0.02 -0.57 -11.85
N MET A 106 -0.39 -1.81 -11.63
CA MET A 106 -1.67 -2.16 -11.06
C MET A 106 -1.46 -3.04 -9.83
N GLY A 107 -2.27 -2.82 -8.80
CA GLY A 107 -2.27 -3.65 -7.61
C GLY A 107 -3.63 -3.67 -6.92
N CYS A 108 -3.71 -4.47 -5.87
CA CYS A 108 -4.86 -4.55 -5.00
C CYS A 108 -4.47 -4.53 -3.51
N GLY A 109 -5.30 -3.89 -2.70
CA GLY A 109 -5.28 -4.08 -1.24
C GLY A 109 -6.26 -5.18 -0.85
N ILE A 110 -5.88 -6.06 0.06
CA ILE A 110 -6.71 -7.15 0.57
C ILE A 110 -6.82 -7.00 2.09
N VAL A 111 -8.05 -7.11 2.62
CA VAL A 111 -8.31 -7.20 4.06
C VAL A 111 -9.21 -8.40 4.33
N ILE A 112 -8.82 -9.20 5.33
CA ILE A 112 -9.56 -10.35 5.84
C ILE A 112 -9.89 -10.10 7.32
N THR A 113 -11.17 -10.10 7.66
CA THR A 113 -11.67 -9.93 9.03
C THR A 113 -11.93 -11.28 9.71
N ASN A 114 -11.76 -11.34 11.03
CA ASN A 114 -11.83 -12.59 11.81
C ASN A 114 -10.91 -13.71 11.26
N PRO A 115 -9.62 -13.41 11.01
CA PRO A 115 -8.65 -14.40 10.57
C PRO A 115 -8.34 -15.45 11.64
#